data_AF-A0A0M9X9S7-F1
#
_entry.id   AF-A0A0M9X9S7-F1
#
_cell.length_a   1.000
_cell.length_b   1.000
_cell.length_c   1.000
_cell.angle_alpha   90.00
_cell.angle_beta   90.00
_cell.angle_gamma   90.00
#
_symmetry.space_group_name_H-M   'P 1'
#
loop_
_entity.id
_entity.type
_entity.pdbx_description
1 polymer ?
#
loop_
_entity_poly.entity_id
_entity_poly.type
_entity_poly.pdbx_seq_one_letter_code
_entity_poly.pdbx_strand_id
1 'polypeptide(L)' 'MRSAVARALDHVGLGRPSGFTHEVVFRRCPDCQEHNIVREDDFVCVFCGSDLPETWNVDPTA' A
#
# COMPACT_ATOMS: atom_id res chain seq x y z
N MET A 1 -5.64 8.08 -5.18
CA MET A 1 -6.64 7.89 -4.11
C MET A 1 -7.78 7.01 -4.63
N ARG A 2 -8.11 5.89 -3.97
CA ARG A 2 -9.23 5.01 -4.39
C ARG A 2 -10.51 5.85 -4.52
N SER A 3 -11.21 5.74 -5.65
CA SER A 3 -12.29 6.65 -6.06
C SER A 3 -13.47 6.73 -5.07
N ALA A 4 -13.65 5.72 -4.22
CA ALA A 4 -14.70 5.70 -3.19
C ALA A 4 -14.40 6.68 -2.04
N VAL A 5 -13.15 6.73 -1.55
CA VAL A 5 -12.76 7.60 -0.43
C VAL A 5 -12.82 9.07 -0.86
N ALA A 6 -12.35 9.39 -2.07
CA ALA A 6 -12.44 10.74 -2.61
C ALA A 6 -13.90 11.24 -2.65
N ARG A 7 -14.81 10.42 -3.17
CA ARG A 7 -16.25 10.75 -3.22
C ARG A 7 -16.88 10.94 -1.84
N ALA A 8 -16.48 10.13 -0.86
CA ALA A 8 -16.99 10.26 0.51
C ALA A 8 -16.57 11.60 1.13
N LEU A 9 -15.30 12.01 0.95
CA LEU A 9 -14.78 13.28 1.44
C LEU A 9 -15.48 14.47 0.76
N ASP A 10 -15.65 14.39 -0.57
CA ASP A 10 -16.37 15.42 -1.33
C ASP A 10 -17.82 15.58 -0.84
N HIS A 11 -18.50 14.48 -0.50
CA HIS A 11 -19.88 14.50 -0.02
C HIS A 11 -20.04 15.20 1.34
N VAL A 12 -19.07 15.07 2.24
CA VAL A 12 -19.08 15.72 3.56
C VAL A 12 -18.46 17.11 3.55
N GLY A 13 -18.11 17.65 2.38
CA GLY A 13 -17.52 18.98 2.23
C GLY A 13 -16.09 19.10 2.78
N LEU A 14 -15.40 17.98 3.01
CA LEU A 14 -14.02 18.00 3.48
C LEU A 14 -13.06 18.14 2.29
N GLY A 15 -12.19 19.15 2.34
CA GLY A 15 -11.12 19.31 1.37
C GLY A 15 -10.21 18.09 1.37
N ARG A 16 -10.16 17.36 0.26
CA ARG A 16 -9.31 16.18 0.12
C ARG A 16 -7.91 16.57 -0.36
N PRO A 17 -6.83 16.04 0.25
CA PRO A 17 -5.50 16.22 -0.30
C PRO A 17 -5.38 15.50 -1.64
N SER A 18 -4.51 16.00 -2.53
CA SER A 18 -4.25 15.40 -3.85
C SER A 18 -3.56 14.03 -3.77
N GLY A 19 -2.86 13.78 -2.66
CA GLY A 19 -2.18 12.53 -2.35
C GLY A 19 -1.85 12.43 -0.86
N PHE A 20 -1.03 11.45 -0.50
CA PHE A 20 -0.51 11.33 0.86
C PHE A 20 0.71 12.25 1.03
N THR A 21 0.89 12.81 2.22
CA THR A 21 2.11 13.58 2.54
C THR A 21 3.36 12.70 2.52
N HIS A 22 3.20 11.41 2.82
CA HIS A 22 4.21 10.37 2.67
C HIS A 22 3.52 9.14 2.11
N GLU A 23 3.89 8.72 0.91
CA GLU A 23 3.37 7.49 0.32
C GLU A 23 4.11 6.29 0.91
N VAL A 24 3.34 5.29 1.37
CA VAL A 24 3.87 4.06 1.96
C VAL A 24 3.27 2.89 1.19
N VAL A 25 4.15 2.10 0.57
CA VAL A 25 3.76 0.97 -0.28
C VAL A 25 3.93 -0.32 0.53
N PHE A 26 2.81 -0.96 0.87
CA PHE A 26 2.80 -2.23 1.60
C PHE A 26 2.80 -3.42 0.65
N ARG A 27 3.55 -4.47 0.99
CA ARG A 27 3.52 -5.76 0.32
C ARG A 27 3.52 -6.89 1.31
N ARG A 28 2.79 -7.96 1.01
CA ARG A 28 2.88 -9.22 1.75
C ARG A 28 3.90 -10.11 1.08
N CYS A 29 4.90 -10.60 1.82
CA CYS A 29 5.89 -11.51 1.25
C CYS A 29 5.26 -12.88 0.98
N PRO A 30 5.34 -13.44 -0.25
CA PRO A 30 4.84 -14.79 -0.53
C PRO A 30 5.62 -15.89 0.21
N ASP A 31 6.87 -15.63 0.57
CA ASP A 31 7.76 -16.63 1.16
C ASP A 31 7.61 -16.67 2.69
N CYS A 32 7.77 -15.53 3.36
CA CYS A 32 7.75 -15.45 4.83
C CYS A 32 6.43 -14.90 5.41
N GLN A 33 5.48 -14.51 4.56
CA GLN A 33 4.14 -14.03 4.94
C GLN A 33 4.09 -12.70 5.72
N GLU A 34 5.24 -12.10 6.01
CA GLU A 34 5.31 -10.79 6.67
C GLU A 34 4.81 -9.65 5.78
N HIS A 35 4.30 -8.61 6.43
CA HIS A 35 3.96 -7.35 5.77
C HIS A 35 5.19 -6.45 5.74
N ASN A 36 5.72 -6.20 4.55
CA ASN A 36 6.83 -5.30 4.32
C ASN A 36 6.35 -3.92 3.85
N ILE A 37 7.18 -2.90 4.12
CA ILE A 37 7.10 -1.59 3.51
C ILE A 37 8.21 -1.51 2.46
N VAL A 38 7.83 -1.28 1.21
CA VAL A 38 8.78 -1.00 0.12
C VAL A 38 9.42 0.36 0.36
N ARG A 39 10.75 0.43 0.26
CA ARG A 39 11.53 1.66 0.44
C ARG A 39 12.21 2.01 -0.87
N GLU A 40 12.15 3.27 -1.28
CA GLU A 40 12.81 3.76 -2.50
C GLU A 40 12.54 2.90 -3.75
N ASP A 41 11.32 2.36 -3.89
CA ASP A 41 10.91 1.43 -4.96
C ASP A 41 11.72 0.11 -5.03
N ASP A 42 12.40 -0.27 -3.94
CA ASP A 42 13.12 -1.54 -3.79
C ASP A 42 12.18 -2.64 -3.26
N PHE A 43 11.73 -3.51 -4.16
CA PHE A 43 10.78 -4.58 -3.88
C PHE A 43 11.47 -5.83 -3.30
N VAL A 44 12.15 -5.66 -2.17
CA VAL A 44 12.81 -6.75 -1.42
C VAL A 44 12.26 -6.84 0.00
N CYS A 45 11.94 -8.06 0.45
CA CYS A 45 11.46 -8.29 1.80
C CYS A 45 12.58 -8.07 2.82
N VAL A 46 12.40 -7.11 3.74
CA VAL A 46 13.38 -6.83 4.80
C VAL A 46 13.58 -8.00 5.76
N PHE A 47 12.61 -8.92 5.85
CA PHE A 47 12.64 -10.03 6.81
C PHE A 47 13.38 -11.26 6.28
N CYS A 48 13.26 -11.57 4.98
CA CYS A 48 13.82 -12.79 4.40
C CYS A 48 14.68 -12.57 3.15
N GLY A 49 14.72 -11.36 2.60
CA GLY A 49 15.52 -11.03 1.41
C GLY A 49 14.91 -11.45 0.07
N SER A 50 13.73 -12.08 0.07
CA SER A 50 13.03 -12.47 -1.17
C SER A 50 12.41 -11.27 -1.88
N ASP A 51 12.27 -11.40 -3.21
CA ASP A 51 11.58 -10.42 -4.05
C ASP A 51 10.10 -10.31 -3.66
N LEU A 52 9.57 -9.07 -3.73
CA LEU A 52 8.19 -8.75 -3.45
C LEU A 52 7.42 -8.46 -4.74
N PRO A 53 6.11 -8.79 -4.80
CA PRO A 53 5.30 -8.46 -5.96
C PRO A 53 5.21 -6.94 -6.18
N GLU A 54 5.30 -6.49 -7.43
CA GLU A 54 5.05 -5.09 -7.78
C GLU A 54 3.57 -4.71 -7.69
N THR A 55 2.68 -5.69 -7.80
CA THR A 55 1.22 -5.49 -7.70
C THR A 55 0.74 -5.59 -6.24
N TRP A 56 -0.34 -4.87 -5.93
CA TRP A 56 -1.00 -4.93 -4.62
C TRP A 56 -1.41 -6.37 -4.25
N ASN A 57 -1.03 -6.83 -3.05
CA ASN A 57 -1.29 -8.20 -2.57
C ASN A 57 -1.58 -8.29 -1.06
N VAL A 58 -2.02 -7.20 -0.44
CA VAL A 58 -2.25 -7.08 1.02
C VAL A 58 -3.74 -7.20 1.37
N ASP A 59 -4.60 -7.55 0.40
CA ASP A 59 -6.00 -7.81 0.70
C ASP A 59 -6.14 -9.00 1.67
N PRO A 60 -7.13 -8.98 2.58
CA PRO A 60 -7.43 -10.13 3.42
C PRO A 60 -7.62 -11.37 2.55
N THR A 61 -6.92 -12.46 2.86
CA THR A 61 -7.26 -13.76 2.30
C THR A 61 -8.66 -14.12 2.80
N ALA A 62 -9.60 -14.27 1.87
CA ALA A 62 -10.98 -14.70 2.13
C ALA A 62 -11.03 -16.07 2.83
#